data_AF-A0AAD7XSM4-F1
#
_entry.id   AF-A0AAD7XSM4-F1
#
_cell.length_a   1.000
_cell.length_b   1.000
_cell.length_c   1.000
_cell.angle_alpha   90.00
_cell.angle_beta   90.00
_cell.angle_gamma   90.00
#
_symmetry.space_group_name_H-M   'P 1'
#
loop_
_entity.id
_entity.type
_entity.pdbx_description
1 polymer ?
#
loop_
_entity_poly.entity_id
_entity_poly.type
_entity_poly.pdbx_seq_one_letter_code
_entity_poly.pdbx_strand_id
1 'polypeptide(L)'
;MRERWQKLLVQLWLMTASTFIRAGRLDEAGKAVSEAEQLGLVDSDVWQHIGRIASQRHTTDPETALEAYHKALTLDPEHLGTHIDLASLYMGLDEWEVAQGLLERATKARGWDCAEAWLLLGQVYKHQGSFKEAKESLLYAIDISDATPNTTTSSFTSLFDQLPRFVA
;
A
#
# COMPACT_ATOMS: atom_id res chain seq x y z
N MET A 1 19.60 -7.16 23.77
CA MET A 1 18.94 -5.90 24.20
C MET A 1 19.13 -4.77 23.20
N ARG A 2 20.36 -4.48 22.71
CA ARG A 2 20.63 -3.42 21.72
C ARG A 2 19.82 -3.54 20.43
N GLU A 3 19.78 -4.73 19.83
CA GLU A 3 19.04 -4.99 18.58
C GLU A 3 17.53 -4.73 18.69
N ARG A 4 16.91 -5.11 19.82
CA ARG A 4 15.49 -4.87 20.08
C ARG A 4 15.17 -3.37 20.09
N TRP A 5 16.05 -2.56 20.67
CA TRP A 5 15.91 -1.10 20.67
C TRP A 5 16.08 -0.51 19.28
N GLN A 6 17.02 -1.01 18.48
CA GLN A 6 17.21 -0.57 17.09
C GLN A 6 15.98 -0.86 16.24
N LYS A 7 15.37 -2.05 16.37
CA LYS A 7 14.12 -2.40 15.66
C LYS A 7 12.97 -1.45 16.02
N LEU A 8 12.79 -1.15 17.30
CA LEU A 8 11.77 -0.20 17.74
C LEU A 8 12.03 1.21 17.20
N LEU A 9 13.29 1.63 17.14
CA LEU A 9 13.64 2.95 16.61
C LEU A 9 13.42 3.04 15.10
N VAL A 10 13.75 1.97 14.34
CA VAL A 10 13.39 1.86 12.91
C VAL A 10 11.88 2.00 12.74
N GLN A 11 11.08 1.23 13.48
CA GLN A 11 9.62 1.31 13.40
C GLN A 11 9.08 2.71 13.70
N LEU A 12 9.64 3.41 14.69
CA LEU A 12 9.25 4.78 15.02
C LEU A 12 9.56 5.76 13.89
N TRP A 13 10.74 5.63 13.28
CA TRP A 13 11.14 6.46 12.14
C TRP A 13 10.26 6.19 10.92
N LEU A 14 9.91 4.93 10.64
CA LEU A 14 9.02 4.56 9.53
C LEU A 14 7.58 5.03 9.77
N MET A 15 7.08 4.94 11.00
CA MET A 15 5.79 5.52 11.37
C MET A 15 5.79 7.05 11.12
N THR A 16 6.86 7.72 11.51
CA THR A 16 7.06 9.15 11.28
C THR A 16 7.10 9.46 9.78
N ALA A 17 7.85 8.69 9.00
CA ALA A 17 7.89 8.80 7.55
C ALA A 17 6.50 8.63 6.93
N SER A 18 5.74 7.61 7.33
CA SER A 18 4.36 7.38 6.91
C SER A 18 3.45 8.59 7.20
N THR A 19 3.61 9.24 8.36
CA THR A 19 2.85 10.47 8.66
C THR A 19 3.21 11.64 7.75
N PHE A 20 4.50 11.80 7.41
CA PHE A 20 4.95 12.85 6.50
C PHE A 20 4.52 12.58 5.05
N ILE A 21 4.59 11.33 4.59
CA ILE A 21 4.10 10.89 3.27
C ILE A 21 2.62 11.25 3.12
N ARG A 22 1.79 10.89 4.11
CA ARG A 22 0.35 11.23 4.08
C ARG A 22 0.09 12.74 4.10
N ALA A 23 1.00 13.53 4.65
CA ALA A 23 0.94 14.98 4.64
C ALA A 23 1.56 15.62 3.37
N GLY A 24 2.05 14.83 2.40
CA GLY A 24 2.74 15.31 1.20
C GLY A 24 4.14 15.91 1.47
N ARG A 25 4.67 15.74 2.67
CA ARG A 25 5.96 16.29 3.14
C ARG A 25 7.10 15.31 2.84
N LEU A 26 7.38 15.12 1.55
CA LEU A 26 8.28 14.07 1.06
C LEU A 26 9.74 14.25 1.50
N ASP A 27 10.19 15.49 1.70
CA ASP A 27 11.55 15.78 2.16
C ASP A 27 11.76 15.37 3.62
N GLU A 28 10.79 15.66 4.48
CA GLU A 28 10.80 15.22 5.88
C GLU A 28 10.61 13.71 6.00
N ALA A 29 9.78 13.11 5.16
CA ALA A 29 9.69 11.66 5.06
C ALA A 29 11.04 11.03 4.69
N GLY A 30 11.74 11.58 3.71
CA GLY A 30 13.06 11.10 3.28
C GLY A 30 14.11 11.18 4.40
N LYS A 31 14.08 12.24 5.21
CA LYS A 31 14.95 12.35 6.40
C LYS A 31 14.65 11.25 7.42
N ALA A 32 13.39 11.02 7.74
CA ALA A 32 13.00 9.97 8.68
C ALA A 32 13.40 8.56 8.18
N VAL A 33 13.23 8.28 6.90
CA VAL A 33 13.66 7.01 6.30
C VAL A 33 15.19 6.86 6.32
N SER A 34 15.95 7.94 6.08
CA SER A 34 17.41 7.92 6.18
C SER A 34 17.90 7.62 7.59
N GLU A 35 17.26 8.17 8.62
CA GLU A 35 17.56 7.83 10.02
C GLU A 35 17.28 6.34 10.32
N ALA A 36 16.22 5.76 9.75
CA ALA A 36 15.94 4.34 9.87
C ALA A 36 17.02 3.47 9.20
N GLU A 37 17.45 3.84 7.98
CA GLU A 37 18.47 3.13 7.22
C GLU A 37 19.85 3.15 7.93
N GLN A 38 20.22 4.28 8.53
CA GLN A 38 21.50 4.44 9.24
C GLN A 38 21.64 3.54 10.49
N LEU A 39 20.53 2.99 11.00
CA LEU A 39 20.57 2.03 12.10
C LEU A 39 21.12 0.65 11.67
N GLY A 40 21.34 0.46 10.36
CA GLY A 40 22.06 -0.70 9.79
C GLY A 40 21.27 -2.00 9.81
N LEU A 41 19.95 -1.92 10.05
CA LEU A 41 19.06 -3.06 9.95
C LEU A 41 18.64 -3.24 8.50
N VAL A 42 18.82 -4.46 7.98
CA VAL A 42 18.29 -4.85 6.68
C VAL A 42 16.81 -5.13 6.85
N ASP A 43 15.96 -4.21 6.38
CA ASP A 43 14.52 -4.22 6.62
C ASP A 43 13.75 -3.90 5.33
N SER A 44 12.77 -4.73 4.99
CA SER A 44 11.92 -4.56 3.81
C SER A 44 11.04 -3.30 3.90
N ASP A 45 10.61 -2.91 5.10
CA ASP A 45 9.77 -1.73 5.30
C ASP A 45 10.53 -0.45 4.93
N VAL A 46 11.84 -0.38 5.22
CA VAL A 46 12.68 0.78 4.86
C VAL A 46 12.68 0.97 3.34
N TRP A 47 12.96 -0.09 2.58
CA TRP A 47 12.97 -0.04 1.12
C TRP A 47 11.58 0.24 0.52
N GLN A 48 10.52 -0.27 1.16
CA GLN A 48 9.15 0.05 0.78
C GLN A 48 8.85 1.55 0.95
N HIS A 49 9.27 2.17 2.05
CA HIS A 49 9.10 3.62 2.24
C HIS A 49 9.94 4.46 1.26
N ILE A 50 11.16 4.02 0.91
CA ILE A 50 11.96 4.66 -0.14
C ILE A 50 11.19 4.63 -1.47
N GLY A 51 10.66 3.47 -1.85
CA GLY A 51 9.88 3.32 -3.08
C GLY A 51 8.63 4.20 -3.10
N ARG A 52 7.92 4.28 -1.98
CA ARG A 52 6.72 5.13 -1.84
C ARG A 52 7.02 6.62 -1.94
N ILE A 53 8.16 7.07 -1.40
CA ILE A 53 8.61 8.46 -1.56
C ILE A 53 9.01 8.72 -3.02
N ALA A 54 9.73 7.78 -3.64
CA ALA A 54 10.15 7.90 -5.03
C ALA A 54 8.96 7.97 -5.99
N SER A 55 7.94 7.11 -5.82
CA SER A 55 6.75 7.11 -6.67
C SER A 55 5.95 8.41 -6.59
N GLN A 56 5.91 9.05 -5.41
CA GLN A 56 5.23 10.35 -5.25
C GLN A 56 6.04 11.54 -5.76
N ARG A 57 7.38 11.47 -5.72
CA ARG A 57 8.26 12.52 -6.25
C ARG A 57 8.34 12.51 -7.76
N HIS A 58 8.40 11.32 -8.35
CA HIS A 58 8.67 11.11 -9.76
C HIS A 58 7.52 10.37 -10.43
N THR A 59 6.38 11.06 -10.55
CA THR A 59 5.19 10.49 -11.21
C THR A 59 5.43 10.12 -12.67
N THR A 60 6.47 10.69 -13.30
CA THR A 60 6.81 10.45 -14.72
C THR A 60 7.93 9.41 -14.89
N ASP A 61 8.68 9.09 -13.82
CA ASP A 61 9.82 8.17 -13.88
C ASP A 61 9.73 7.15 -12.73
N PRO A 62 9.10 5.99 -12.98
CA PRO A 62 8.86 4.98 -11.95
C PRO A 62 10.10 4.12 -11.63
N GLU A 63 11.21 4.25 -12.37
CA GLU A 63 12.36 3.33 -12.27
C GLU A 63 12.92 3.27 -10.83
N THR A 64 13.13 4.45 -10.23
CA THR A 64 13.64 4.54 -8.85
C THR A 64 12.70 3.91 -7.81
N ALA A 65 11.39 4.02 -8.01
CA ALA A 65 10.40 3.39 -7.14
C ALA A 65 10.41 1.87 -7.31
N LEU A 66 10.42 1.39 -8.56
CA LEU A 66 10.48 -0.03 -8.89
C LEU A 66 11.73 -0.70 -8.32
N GLU A 67 12.91 -0.08 -8.46
CA GLU A 67 14.16 -0.58 -7.87
C GLU A 67 14.06 -0.74 -6.35
N ALA A 68 13.51 0.26 -5.66
CA ALA A 68 13.36 0.23 -4.21
C ALA A 68 12.36 -0.87 -3.77
N TYR A 69 11.23 -1.00 -4.47
CA TYR A 69 10.27 -2.06 -4.19
C TYR A 69 10.82 -3.46 -4.49
N HIS A 70 11.60 -3.63 -5.56
CA HIS A 70 12.28 -4.90 -5.84
C HIS A 70 13.29 -5.27 -4.75
N LYS A 71 14.01 -4.30 -4.20
CA LYS A 71 14.87 -4.53 -3.02
C LYS A 71 14.04 -4.96 -1.81
N ALA A 72 12.91 -4.30 -1.54
CA ALA A 72 12.01 -4.71 -0.45
C ALA A 72 11.53 -6.16 -0.62
N LEU A 73 11.10 -6.55 -1.83
CA LEU A 73 10.64 -7.91 -2.13
C LEU A 73 11.77 -8.96 -2.17
N THR A 74 13.02 -8.53 -2.39
CA THR A 74 14.19 -9.43 -2.27
C THR A 74 14.43 -9.79 -0.80
N LEU A 75 14.14 -8.86 0.11
CA LEU A 75 14.27 -9.08 1.56
C LEU A 75 13.09 -9.84 2.15
N ASP A 76 11.86 -9.48 1.77
CA ASP A 76 10.64 -10.21 2.11
C ASP A 76 9.74 -10.39 0.85
N PRO A 77 9.77 -11.58 0.21
CA PRO A 77 8.97 -11.86 -0.97
C PRO A 77 7.46 -11.84 -0.77
N GLU A 78 6.97 -11.78 0.47
CA GLU A 78 5.55 -11.70 0.82
C GLU A 78 5.19 -10.37 1.50
N HIS A 79 6.05 -9.35 1.37
CA HIS A 79 5.85 -8.06 2.00
C HIS A 79 4.57 -7.38 1.51
N LEU A 80 3.54 -7.35 2.36
CA LEU A 80 2.20 -6.91 1.98
C LEU A 80 2.18 -5.44 1.51
N GLY A 81 2.81 -4.55 2.28
CA GLY A 81 2.86 -3.12 1.95
C GLY A 81 3.50 -2.86 0.59
N THR A 82 4.53 -3.64 0.23
CA THR A 82 5.18 -3.50 -1.07
C THR A 82 4.32 -4.02 -2.22
N HIS A 83 3.57 -5.11 -2.02
CA HIS A 83 2.64 -5.59 -3.04
C HIS A 83 1.52 -4.57 -3.32
N ILE A 84 0.97 -3.96 -2.27
CA ILE A 84 -0.04 -2.90 -2.37
C ILE A 84 0.53 -1.69 -3.13
N ASP A 85 1.71 -1.21 -2.73
CA ASP A 85 2.33 -0.05 -3.36
C ASP A 85 2.74 -0.28 -4.82
N LEU A 86 3.31 -1.45 -5.12
CA LEU A 86 3.63 -1.83 -6.50
C LEU A 86 2.38 -1.94 -7.34
N ALA A 87 1.31 -2.56 -6.83
CA ALA A 87 0.06 -2.66 -7.55
C ALA A 87 -0.52 -1.27 -7.84
N SER A 88 -0.51 -0.36 -6.86
CA SER A 88 -0.94 1.02 -7.07
C SER A 88 -0.06 1.75 -8.10
N LEU A 89 1.24 1.50 -8.12
CA LEU A 89 2.14 2.06 -9.13
C LEU A 89 1.80 1.52 -10.53
N TYR A 90 1.62 0.21 -10.69
CA TYR A 90 1.26 -0.40 -11.97
C TYR A 90 -0.13 0.03 -12.46
N MET A 91 -1.10 0.23 -11.57
CA MET A 91 -2.39 0.86 -11.93
C MET A 91 -2.19 2.28 -12.50
N GLY A 92 -1.28 3.06 -11.92
CA GLY A 92 -0.93 4.39 -12.43
C GLY A 92 -0.18 4.36 -13.77
N LEU A 93 0.47 3.24 -14.10
CA LEU A 93 1.16 2.99 -15.37
C LEU A 93 0.26 2.32 -16.42
N ASP A 94 -1.03 2.12 -16.13
CA ASP A 94 -2.01 1.43 -17.00
C ASP A 94 -1.73 -0.08 -17.19
N GLU A 95 -0.90 -0.67 -16.33
CA GLU A 95 -0.52 -2.10 -16.33
C GLU A 95 -1.40 -2.91 -15.35
N TRP A 96 -2.70 -2.97 -15.66
CA TRP A 96 -3.73 -3.49 -14.75
C TRP A 96 -3.62 -4.99 -14.47
N GLU A 97 -3.17 -5.78 -15.44
CA GLU A 97 -2.99 -7.22 -15.30
C GLU A 97 -1.90 -7.56 -14.27
N VAL A 98 -0.82 -6.78 -14.25
CA VAL A 98 0.26 -6.93 -13.28
C VAL A 98 -0.24 -6.56 -11.87
N ALA A 99 -0.97 -5.45 -11.76
CA ALA A 99 -1.58 -5.03 -10.50
C ALA A 99 -2.54 -6.08 -9.93
N GLN A 100 -3.37 -6.69 -10.80
CA GLN A 100 -4.26 -7.79 -10.40
C GLN A 100 -3.47 -8.96 -9.81
N GLY A 101 -2.43 -9.43 -10.51
CA GLY A 101 -1.64 -10.58 -10.05
C GLY A 101 -0.98 -10.35 -8.70
N LEU A 102 -0.47 -9.14 -8.46
CA LEU A 102 0.11 -8.74 -7.17
C LEU A 102 -0.94 -8.73 -6.05
N LEU A 103 -2.10 -8.13 -6.30
CA LEU A 103 -3.17 -7.99 -5.29
C LEU A 103 -3.86 -9.32 -5.00
N GLU A 104 -4.10 -10.17 -6.00
CA GLU A 104 -4.64 -11.50 -5.78
C GLU A 104 -3.69 -12.36 -4.94
N ARG A 105 -2.38 -12.29 -5.21
CA ARG A 105 -1.40 -13.00 -4.40
C ARG A 105 -1.34 -12.46 -2.98
N ALA A 106 -1.40 -11.14 -2.81
CA ALA A 106 -1.40 -10.50 -1.50
C ALA A 106 -2.64 -10.88 -0.66
N THR A 107 -3.83 -10.79 -1.25
CA THR A 107 -5.12 -11.10 -0.59
C THR A 107 -5.31 -12.58 -0.29
N LYS A 108 -4.72 -13.49 -1.08
CA LYS A 108 -4.72 -14.95 -0.81
C LYS A 108 -3.66 -15.39 0.21
N ALA A 109 -2.72 -14.51 0.56
CA ALA A 109 -1.62 -14.80 1.48
C ALA A 109 -1.75 -14.00 2.79
N ARG A 110 -0.82 -13.08 3.08
CA ARG A 110 -0.79 -12.30 4.33
C ARG A 110 -1.80 -11.17 4.38
N GLY A 111 -2.34 -10.73 3.25
CA GLY A 111 -3.26 -9.60 3.14
C GLY A 111 -4.74 -10.00 3.13
N TRP A 112 -5.09 -11.19 3.60
CA TRP A 112 -6.48 -11.66 3.61
C TRP A 112 -7.38 -10.75 4.45
N ASP A 113 -6.86 -10.12 5.50
CA ASP A 113 -7.55 -9.17 6.40
C ASP A 113 -7.15 -7.70 6.14
N CYS A 114 -6.60 -7.39 4.96
CA CYS A 114 -6.19 -6.04 4.61
C CYS A 114 -7.22 -5.34 3.72
N ALA A 115 -8.01 -4.43 4.31
CA ALA A 115 -9.06 -3.70 3.59
C ALA A 115 -8.51 -2.92 2.36
N GLU A 116 -7.32 -2.35 2.45
CA GLU A 116 -6.69 -1.59 1.36
C GLU A 116 -6.36 -2.49 0.15
N ALA A 117 -5.85 -3.70 0.38
CA ALA A 117 -5.56 -4.65 -0.70
C ALA A 117 -6.83 -5.06 -1.45
N TRP A 118 -7.92 -5.32 -0.71
CA TRP A 118 -9.22 -5.67 -1.30
C TRP A 118 -9.87 -4.49 -2.03
N LEU A 119 -9.71 -3.27 -1.51
CA LEU A 119 -10.18 -2.05 -2.17
C LEU A 119 -9.51 -1.87 -3.53
N LEU A 120 -8.18 -1.97 -3.59
CA LEU A 120 -7.43 -1.86 -4.85
C LEU A 120 -7.79 -2.99 -5.82
N LEU A 121 -7.95 -4.22 -5.33
CA LEU A 121 -8.35 -5.34 -6.17
C LEU A 121 -9.73 -5.10 -6.80
N GLY A 122 -10.67 -4.57 -6.03
CA GLY A 122 -11.97 -4.15 -6.53
C GLY A 122 -11.90 -3.04 -7.59
N GLN A 123 -10.98 -2.09 -7.45
CA GLN A 123 -10.73 -1.05 -8.45
C GLN A 123 -10.17 -1.64 -9.76
N VAL A 124 -9.23 -2.59 -9.65
CA VAL A 124 -8.67 -3.30 -10.81
C VAL A 124 -9.76 -4.07 -11.57
N TYR A 125 -10.58 -4.87 -10.87
CA TYR A 125 -11.68 -5.59 -11.50
C TYR A 125 -12.72 -4.66 -12.13
N LYS A 126 -13.01 -3.52 -11.49
CA LYS A 126 -13.90 -2.50 -12.06
C LYS A 126 -13.33 -1.94 -13.36
N HIS A 127 -12.03 -1.66 -13.41
CA HIS A 127 -11.37 -1.16 -14.63
C HIS A 127 -11.46 -2.17 -15.78
N GLN A 128 -11.30 -3.45 -15.48
CA GLN A 128 -11.38 -4.55 -16.44
C GLN A 128 -12.83 -4.91 -16.86
N GLY A 129 -13.86 -4.33 -16.22
CA GLY A 129 -15.27 -4.64 -16.48
C GLY A 129 -15.81 -5.88 -15.76
N SER A 130 -15.03 -6.49 -14.88
CA SER A 130 -15.39 -7.62 -14.01
C SER A 130 -16.20 -7.13 -12.80
N PHE A 131 -17.42 -6.63 -13.06
CA PHE A 131 -18.22 -5.93 -12.05
C PHE A 131 -18.67 -6.81 -10.87
N LYS A 132 -18.79 -8.14 -11.07
CA LYS A 132 -19.19 -9.05 -10.00
C LYS A 132 -18.07 -9.19 -8.97
N GLU A 133 -16.87 -9.49 -9.45
CA GLU A 133 -15.65 -9.64 -8.68
C GLU A 133 -15.25 -8.32 -8.00
N ALA A 134 -15.44 -7.20 -8.70
CA ALA A 134 -15.26 -5.87 -8.14
C ALA A 134 -16.19 -5.65 -6.94
N LYS A 135 -17.48 -5.97 -7.07
CA LYS A 135 -18.46 -5.81 -5.99
C LYS A 135 -18.11 -6.69 -4.79
N GLU A 136 -17.75 -7.95 -5.01
CA GLU A 136 -17.37 -8.87 -3.94
C GLU A 136 -16.14 -8.37 -3.18
N SER A 137 -15.11 -7.94 -3.91
CA SER A 137 -13.87 -7.41 -3.31
C SER A 137 -14.12 -6.15 -2.50
N LEU A 138 -14.94 -5.23 -3.01
CA LEU A 138 -15.29 -3.98 -2.32
C LEU A 138 -16.15 -4.22 -1.06
N LEU A 139 -17.10 -5.16 -1.12
CA LEU A 139 -17.89 -5.53 0.06
C LEU A 139 -17.02 -6.13 1.15
N TYR A 140 -16.09 -7.01 0.77
CA TYR A 140 -15.17 -7.61 1.72
C TYR A 140 -14.23 -6.57 2.36
N ALA A 141 -13.76 -5.58 1.59
CA ALA A 141 -12.98 -4.45 2.12
C ALA A 141 -13.76 -3.66 3.18
N ILE A 142 -15.07 -3.47 2.98
CA ILE A 142 -15.96 -2.80 3.95
C ILE A 142 -16.12 -3.66 5.20
N ASP A 143 -16.41 -4.95 5.04
CA ASP A 143 -16.59 -5.87 6.17
C ASP A 143 -15.34 -5.92 7.06
N ILE A 144 -14.14 -5.94 6.48
CA ILE A 144 -12.88 -5.85 7.23
C ILE A 144 -12.79 -4.52 7.99
N SER A 145 -13.07 -3.40 7.31
CA SER A 145 -12.98 -2.07 7.91
C SER A 145 -13.96 -1.91 9.08
N ASP A 146 -15.21 -2.35 8.92
CA ASP A 146 -16.25 -2.25 9.94
C ASP A 146 -15.98 -3.19 11.13
N ALA A 147 -15.30 -4.31 10.89
CA ALA A 147 -14.82 -5.20 11.95
C ALA A 147 -13.65 -4.59 12.76
N THR A 148 -12.97 -3.55 12.24
CA THR A 148 -11.91 -2.83 12.96
C THR A 148 -12.46 -1.55 13.62
N PRO A 149 -12.59 -1.48 14.97
CA PRO A 149 -13.33 -0.39 15.63
C PRO A 149 -12.70 1.03 15.55
N ASN A 150 -11.59 1.24 14.82
CA ASN A 150 -10.73 2.43 14.97
C ASN A 150 -10.51 3.30 13.72
N THR A 151 -11.10 3.01 12.56
CA THR A 151 -10.98 3.90 11.38
C THR A 151 -12.21 4.78 11.22
N THR A 152 -11.99 6.09 11.38
CA THR A 152 -12.99 7.16 11.26
C THR A 152 -13.75 7.09 9.94
N THR A 153 -15.06 6.97 10.08
CA THR A 153 -16.16 6.85 9.11
C THR A 153 -16.28 7.95 8.04
N SER A 154 -15.27 8.80 7.84
CA SER A 154 -15.38 10.00 7.01
C SER A 154 -14.97 9.83 5.54
N SER A 155 -14.23 8.78 5.17
CA SER A 155 -13.77 8.59 3.77
C SER A 155 -14.76 7.80 2.90
N PHE A 156 -15.70 7.05 3.50
CA PHE A 156 -16.52 6.06 2.76
C PHE A 156 -17.98 6.45 2.50
N THR A 157 -18.49 7.53 3.12
CA THR A 157 -19.78 8.11 2.70
C THR A 157 -19.78 8.52 1.23
N SER A 158 -18.62 8.90 0.68
CA SER A 158 -18.45 9.18 -0.76
C SER A 158 -18.57 7.95 -1.66
N LEU A 159 -18.24 6.75 -1.17
CA LEU A 159 -18.35 5.49 -1.93
C LEU A 159 -19.78 4.94 -1.87
N PHE A 160 -20.47 5.17 -0.75
CA PHE A 160 -21.88 4.86 -0.59
C PHE A 160 -22.76 5.69 -1.55
N ASP A 161 -22.43 6.97 -1.78
CA ASP A 161 -23.10 7.84 -2.75
C ASP A 161 -22.88 7.44 -4.22
N GLN A 162 -21.90 6.59 -4.53
CA GLN A 162 -21.69 6.05 -5.89
C GLN A 162 -22.45 4.75 -6.16
N LEU A 163 -23.04 4.12 -5.13
CA LEU A 163 -23.83 2.89 -5.26
C LEU A 163 -25.29 3.01 -5.77
N PRO A 164 -25.99 4.17 -5.84
CA PRO A 164 -27.41 4.18 -6.22
C PRO A 164 -27.71 3.98 -7.72
N ARG A 165 -26.78 3.53 -8.57
CA ARG A 165 -27.06 3.28 -10.00
C ARG A 165 -27.12 1.82 -10.43
N PHE A 166 -27.00 0.86 -9.51
CA PHE A 166 -27.09 -0.57 -9.84
C PHE A 166 -28.45 -1.22 -9.54
N VAL A 167 -29.49 -0.42 -9.31
CA VAL A 167 -30.88 -0.89 -9.27
C VAL A 167 -31.68 -0.14 -10.34
N ALA A 168 -31.50 -0.56 -11.59
CA ALA A 168 -32.46 -0.47 -12.69
C ALA A 168 -32.00 -1.41 -13.81
#